data_AF-A0A8J2SRN8-F1
#
_entry.id   AF-A0A8J2SRN8-F1
#
_cell.length_a   1.000
_cell.length_b   1.000
_cell.length_c   1.000
_cell.angle_alpha   90.00
_cell.angle_beta   90.00
_cell.angle_gamma   90.00
#
_symmetry.space_group_name_H-M   'P 1'
#
loop_
_entity.id
_entity.type
_entity.pdbx_description
1 polymer ?
#
loop_
_entity_poly.entity_id
_entity_poly.type
_entity_poly.pdbx_seq_one_letter_code
_entity_poly.pdbx_strand_id
1 'polypeptide(L)'
;MPPLTLAICAVAAALSPLQVCHHKTCSKHGLARRTLDIAHVLGGPEAAVQTLECQSGCNAGTVSVVGRRLYDVERASAATLAAILEIELGVAVTDAAVDACDKLAAADAAQRRGDKDVARKTLRALLDDAAALAAAPRLEALAAVRLFDLLAGEAEQREALEPILIRSAEHDTAATWRLAASRGARGDCDGQREVLIALTKREPAAIDAARELIEGCDVTYT
;
A
#
# COMPACT_ATOMS: atom_id res chain seq x y z
N MET A 1 53.27 -1.41 16.30
CA MET A 1 52.26 -1.94 15.37
C MET A 1 50.90 -1.78 16.03
N PRO A 2 50.08 -0.78 15.65
CA PRO A 2 48.71 -0.70 16.12
C PRO A 2 47.80 -1.60 15.28
N PRO A 3 46.67 -2.09 15.82
CA PRO A 3 45.78 -2.98 15.11
C PRO A 3 44.95 -2.20 14.09
N LEU A 4 44.81 -2.77 12.89
CA LEU A 4 43.88 -2.34 11.85
C LEU A 4 42.45 -2.61 12.32
N THR A 5 41.87 -1.67 13.05
CA THR A 5 40.43 -1.59 13.20
C THR A 5 39.89 -1.16 11.84
N LEU A 6 39.35 -2.12 11.09
CA LEU A 6 38.53 -1.86 9.91
C LEU A 6 37.38 -0.95 10.34
N ALA A 7 37.56 0.35 10.15
CA ALA A 7 36.49 1.30 10.08
C ALA A 7 35.67 0.91 8.85
N ILE A 8 34.66 0.07 9.06
CA ILE A 8 33.54 -0.06 8.14
C ILE A 8 32.94 1.34 8.12
N CYS A 9 33.36 2.15 7.15
CA CYS A 9 32.67 3.37 6.79
C CYS A 9 31.23 2.96 6.50
N ALA A 10 30.34 3.20 7.46
CA ALA A 10 28.93 3.33 7.23
C ALA A 10 28.74 4.54 6.31
N VAL A 11 29.00 4.35 5.03
CA VAL A 11 28.33 5.13 4.00
C VAL A 11 26.90 4.61 4.06
N ALA A 12 26.11 5.18 4.96
CA ALA A 12 24.69 5.28 4.73
C ALA A 12 24.56 6.09 3.45
N ALA A 13 24.68 5.41 2.30
CA ALA A 13 24.23 5.95 1.04
C ALA A 13 22.75 6.21 1.30
N ALA A 14 22.39 7.48 1.46
CA ALA A 14 20.99 7.87 1.49
C ALA A 14 20.41 7.36 0.17
N LEU A 15 19.73 6.21 0.23
CA LEU A 15 19.06 5.61 -0.92
C LEU A 15 18.17 6.71 -1.50
N SER A 16 18.47 7.12 -2.72
CA SER A 16 17.71 8.18 -3.37
C SER A 16 16.32 7.62 -3.66
N PRO A 17 15.25 8.30 -3.24
CA PRO A 17 13.93 7.73 -3.34
C PRO A 17 13.54 7.47 -4.80
N LEU A 18 12.83 6.37 -5.07
CA LEU A 18 12.22 6.13 -6.37
C LEU A 18 11.10 7.17 -6.57
N GLN A 19 11.07 7.88 -7.70
CA GLN A 19 10.14 8.99 -7.91
C GLN A 19 9.06 8.61 -8.92
N VAL A 20 7.81 8.57 -8.46
CA VAL A 20 6.66 8.22 -9.28
C VAL A 20 5.91 9.48 -9.69
N CYS A 21 5.63 9.67 -10.98
CA CYS A 21 4.84 10.81 -11.43
C CYS A 21 3.40 10.74 -10.89
N HIS A 22 2.93 11.78 -10.22
CA HIS A 22 1.55 11.89 -9.71
C HIS A 22 0.69 12.93 -10.46
N HIS A 23 1.12 13.36 -11.64
CA HIS A 23 0.33 14.27 -12.48
C HIS A 23 -1.06 13.69 -12.77
N LYS A 24 -2.07 14.55 -12.95
CA LYS A 24 -3.48 14.20 -13.16
C LYS A 24 -3.70 13.11 -14.21
N THR A 25 -2.92 13.12 -15.30
CA THR A 25 -2.98 12.07 -16.34
C THR A 25 -2.49 10.72 -15.82
N CYS A 26 -1.35 10.66 -15.14
CA CYS A 26 -0.79 9.42 -14.56
C CYS A 26 -1.67 8.89 -13.41
N SER A 27 -2.27 9.80 -12.64
CA SER A 27 -3.22 9.48 -11.57
C SER A 27 -4.53 8.88 -12.12
N LYS A 28 -5.07 9.41 -13.23
CA LYS A 28 -6.28 8.90 -13.88
C LYS A 28 -6.16 7.46 -14.38
N HIS A 29 -4.98 7.03 -14.78
CA HIS A 29 -4.75 5.64 -15.21
C HIS A 29 -4.50 4.69 -14.03
N GLY A 30 -4.59 5.17 -12.78
CA GLY A 30 -4.37 4.38 -11.56
C GLY A 30 -2.93 3.89 -11.41
N LEU A 31 -2.03 4.36 -12.27
CA LEU A 31 -0.72 3.78 -12.42
C LEU A 31 0.24 4.23 -11.33
N ALA A 32 0.20 5.52 -10.98
CA ALA A 32 0.97 6.03 -9.85
C ALA A 32 0.65 5.26 -8.55
N ARG A 33 -0.64 5.00 -8.30
CA ARG A 33 -1.09 4.23 -7.13
C ARG A 33 -0.61 2.79 -7.19
N ARG A 34 -0.76 2.11 -8.34
CA ARG A 34 -0.30 0.72 -8.51
C ARG A 34 1.21 0.59 -8.34
N THR A 35 1.98 1.49 -8.94
CA THR A 35 3.45 1.49 -8.81
C THR A 35 3.87 1.74 -7.37
N LEU A 36 3.24 2.70 -6.68
CA LEU A 36 3.50 2.95 -5.26
C LEU A 36 3.16 1.72 -4.41
N ASP A 37 2.00 1.10 -4.63
CA ASP A 37 1.58 -0.10 -3.92
C ASP A 37 2.59 -1.24 -4.15
N ILE A 38 2.96 -1.53 -5.41
CA ILE A 38 3.95 -2.58 -5.73
C ILE A 38 5.33 -2.24 -5.13
N ALA A 39 5.80 -1.01 -5.27
CA ALA A 39 7.12 -0.64 -4.75
C ALA A 39 7.17 -0.68 -3.22
N HIS A 40 6.09 -0.27 -2.53
CA HIS A 40 5.99 -0.41 -1.08
C HIS A 40 5.87 -1.87 -0.62
N VAL A 41 5.26 -2.73 -1.43
CA VAL A 41 5.17 -4.17 -1.15
C VAL A 41 6.54 -4.82 -1.34
N LEU A 42 7.21 -4.56 -2.46
CA LEU A 42 8.49 -5.20 -2.81
C LEU A 42 9.67 -4.66 -2.02
N GLY A 43 9.72 -3.36 -1.73
CA GLY A 43 10.85 -2.72 -1.05
C GLY A 43 10.60 -2.29 0.39
N GLY A 44 9.43 -2.60 0.94
CA GLY A 44 9.14 -2.43 2.37
C GLY A 44 9.40 -1.00 2.89
N PRO A 45 10.00 -0.83 4.08
CA PRO A 45 10.35 0.49 4.62
C PRO A 45 11.59 1.11 3.95
N GLU A 46 12.35 0.35 3.16
CA GLU A 46 13.62 0.77 2.54
C GLU A 46 13.42 1.43 1.18
N ALA A 47 12.36 1.05 0.46
CA ALA A 47 11.90 1.77 -0.72
C ALA A 47 11.31 3.12 -0.28
N ALA A 48 12.17 4.10 -0.08
CA ALA A 48 11.75 5.49 -0.06
C ALA A 48 11.16 5.78 -1.44
N VAL A 49 9.84 5.75 -1.58
CA VAL A 49 9.17 6.08 -2.85
C VAL A 49 8.43 7.39 -2.66
N GLN A 50 8.70 8.35 -3.54
CA GLN A 50 8.12 9.68 -3.48
C GLN A 50 7.30 9.95 -4.73
N THR A 51 6.23 10.72 -4.58
CA THR A 51 5.52 11.27 -5.73
C THR A 51 6.16 12.57 -6.19
N LEU A 52 6.29 12.77 -7.49
CA LEU A 52 6.73 14.03 -8.09
C LEU A 52 5.70 14.65 -9.03
N GLU A 53 5.84 15.96 -9.24
CA GLU A 53 5.17 16.68 -10.32
C GLU A 53 5.64 16.18 -11.70
N CYS A 54 4.87 16.52 -12.75
CA CYS A 54 5.11 16.02 -14.10
C CYS A 54 6.50 16.44 -14.61
N GLN A 55 7.35 15.46 -14.96
CA GLN A 55 8.63 15.71 -15.62
C GLN A 55 8.44 15.83 -17.14
N SER A 56 9.22 16.70 -17.79
CA SER A 56 9.21 16.83 -19.25
C SER A 56 9.62 15.51 -19.92
N GLY A 57 8.86 15.07 -20.93
CA GLY A 57 9.08 13.78 -21.61
C GLY A 57 8.38 12.57 -20.98
N CYS A 58 7.57 12.76 -19.94
CA CYS A 58 6.74 11.72 -19.35
C CYS A 58 5.58 11.34 -20.28
N ASN A 59 5.57 10.11 -20.80
CA ASN A 59 4.37 9.48 -21.34
C ASN A 59 3.53 8.95 -20.16
N ALA A 60 2.21 8.83 -20.32
CA ALA A 60 1.31 8.44 -19.23
C ALA A 60 1.85 7.21 -18.49
N GLY A 61 2.18 7.32 -17.20
CA GLY A 61 2.67 6.17 -16.43
C GLY A 61 4.18 5.93 -16.43
N THR A 62 5.01 6.97 -16.50
CA THR A 62 6.46 6.83 -16.32
C THR A 62 6.86 6.87 -14.83
N VAL A 63 7.81 6.01 -14.43
CA VAL A 63 8.54 6.12 -13.16
C VAL A 63 9.91 6.67 -13.44
N SER A 64 10.29 7.67 -12.67
CA SER A 64 11.61 8.29 -12.75
C SER A 64 12.42 7.82 -11.55
N VAL A 65 13.58 7.21 -11.79
CA VAL A 65 14.55 7.00 -10.71
C VAL A 65 15.56 8.14 -10.80
N VAL A 66 15.83 8.77 -9.65
CA VAL A 66 16.55 10.03 -9.50
C VAL A 66 17.74 10.16 -10.48
N GLY A 67 17.65 11.17 -11.36
CA GLY A 67 18.80 11.83 -12.00
C GLY A 67 19.49 11.15 -13.18
N ARG A 68 19.13 9.92 -13.60
CA ARG A 68 19.86 9.23 -14.69
C ARG A 68 19.03 8.42 -15.69
N ARG A 69 17.90 7.81 -15.30
CA ARG A 69 17.13 6.90 -16.16
C ARG A 69 15.62 7.02 -15.96
N LEU A 70 14.90 7.09 -17.07
CA LEU A 70 13.44 7.03 -17.10
C LEU A 70 13.03 5.59 -17.43
N TYR A 71 12.17 5.03 -16.60
CA TYR A 71 11.58 3.72 -16.84
C TYR A 71 10.12 3.91 -17.22
N ASP A 72 9.75 3.47 -18.43
CA ASP A 72 8.34 3.37 -18.79
C ASP A 72 7.73 2.19 -18.02
N VAL A 73 6.94 2.53 -17.00
CA VAL A 73 6.24 1.54 -16.18
C VAL A 73 4.76 1.48 -16.51
N GLU A 74 4.30 2.13 -17.58
CA GLU A 74 2.91 2.04 -18.05
C GLU A 74 2.52 0.56 -18.27
N ARG A 75 3.53 -0.25 -18.60
CA ARG A 75 3.45 -1.70 -18.79
C ARG A 75 4.35 -2.53 -17.87
N ALA A 76 5.02 -1.90 -16.89
CA ALA A 76 5.91 -2.66 -16.01
C ALA A 76 5.11 -3.67 -15.19
N SER A 77 5.51 -4.93 -15.27
CA SER A 77 5.05 -5.98 -14.36
C SER A 77 5.66 -5.76 -12.97
N ALA A 78 5.19 -6.51 -11.97
CA ALA A 78 5.86 -6.55 -10.68
C ALA A 78 7.35 -6.92 -10.83
N ALA A 79 7.67 -7.83 -11.77
CA ALA A 79 9.04 -8.22 -12.07
C ALA A 79 9.90 -7.06 -12.60
N THR A 80 9.34 -6.20 -13.45
CA THR A 80 10.07 -5.00 -13.92
C THR A 80 10.37 -4.04 -12.77
N LEU A 81 9.41 -3.84 -11.86
CA LEU A 81 9.63 -3.00 -10.68
C LEU A 81 10.61 -3.62 -9.69
N ALA A 82 10.56 -4.94 -9.48
CA ALA A 82 11.53 -5.68 -8.68
C ALA A 82 12.95 -5.48 -9.20
N ALA A 83 13.17 -5.63 -10.50
CA ALA A 83 14.47 -5.41 -11.12
C ALA A 83 14.97 -3.97 -10.94
N ILE A 84 14.08 -2.96 -11.02
CA ILE A 84 14.45 -1.56 -10.76
C ILE A 84 14.88 -1.37 -9.30
N LEU A 85 14.16 -1.97 -8.35
CA LEU A 85 14.50 -1.87 -6.93
C LEU A 85 15.84 -2.56 -6.60
N GLU A 86 16.10 -3.72 -7.19
CA GLU A 86 17.37 -4.43 -7.05
C GLU A 86 18.54 -3.63 -7.64
N ILE A 87 18.37 -3.09 -8.86
CA ILE A 87 19.43 -2.37 -9.58
C ILE A 87 19.73 -1.01 -8.94
N GLU A 88 18.68 -0.24 -8.63
CA GLU A 88 18.83 1.16 -8.26
C GLU A 88 18.90 1.36 -6.74
N LEU A 89 18.25 0.48 -5.97
CA LEU A 89 18.18 0.58 -4.50
C LEU A 89 18.91 -0.57 -3.78
N GLY A 90 19.41 -1.58 -4.48
CA GLY A 90 20.09 -2.73 -3.87
C GLY A 90 19.16 -3.59 -3.00
N VAL A 91 17.85 -3.44 -3.14
CA VAL A 91 16.83 -4.15 -2.38
C VAL A 91 16.66 -5.53 -2.98
N ALA A 92 16.94 -6.60 -2.23
CA ALA A 92 16.69 -7.95 -2.69
C ALA A 92 15.18 -8.25 -2.73
N VAL A 93 14.67 -8.64 -3.89
CA VAL A 93 13.25 -8.98 -4.07
C VAL A 93 13.10 -10.47 -4.33
N THR A 94 12.13 -11.11 -3.70
CA THR A 94 11.89 -12.55 -3.89
C THR A 94 10.87 -12.80 -5.00
N ASP A 95 10.99 -13.92 -5.72
CA ASP A 95 9.99 -14.35 -6.72
C ASP A 95 8.59 -14.46 -6.09
N ALA A 96 8.51 -14.92 -4.84
CA ALA A 96 7.25 -15.00 -4.10
C ALA A 96 6.58 -13.62 -3.91
N ALA A 97 7.37 -12.57 -3.63
CA ALA A 97 6.84 -11.22 -3.52
C ALA A 97 6.38 -10.69 -4.88
N VAL A 98 7.11 -10.99 -5.96
CA VAL A 98 6.73 -10.64 -7.34
C VAL A 98 5.41 -11.29 -7.73
N ASP A 99 5.28 -12.60 -7.55
CA ASP A 99 4.07 -13.36 -7.84
C ASP A 99 2.85 -12.82 -7.06
N ALA A 100 3.09 -12.44 -5.80
CA ALA A 100 2.05 -11.90 -4.94
C ALA A 100 1.57 -10.51 -5.41
N CYS A 101 2.50 -9.65 -5.84
CA CYS A 101 2.17 -8.38 -6.49
C CYS A 101 1.42 -8.58 -7.82
N ASP A 102 1.78 -9.58 -8.61
CA ASP A 102 1.09 -9.88 -9.87
C ASP A 102 -0.34 -10.39 -9.63
N LYS A 103 -0.56 -11.23 -8.61
CA LYS A 103 -1.91 -11.63 -8.15
C LYS A 103 -2.74 -10.41 -7.70
N LEU A 104 -2.15 -9.47 -6.95
CA LEU A 104 -2.84 -8.24 -6.52
C LEU A 104 -3.26 -7.41 -7.73
N ALA A 105 -2.35 -7.23 -8.70
CA ALA A 105 -2.64 -6.53 -9.93
C ALA A 105 -3.72 -7.22 -10.77
N ALA A 106 -3.74 -8.55 -10.78
CA ALA A 106 -4.78 -9.33 -11.46
C ALA A 106 -6.16 -9.09 -10.82
N ALA A 107 -6.24 -9.02 -9.48
CA ALA A 107 -7.47 -8.67 -8.78
C ALA A 107 -7.97 -7.26 -9.13
N ASP A 108 -7.08 -6.27 -9.12
CA ASP A 108 -7.42 -4.89 -9.52
C ASP A 108 -7.89 -4.81 -10.98
N ALA A 109 -7.31 -5.62 -11.86
CA ALA A 109 -7.72 -5.70 -13.26
C ALA A 109 -9.09 -6.38 -13.42
N ALA A 110 -9.36 -7.44 -12.67
CA ALA A 110 -10.66 -8.09 -12.64
C ALA A 110 -11.76 -7.14 -12.15
N GLN A 111 -11.50 -6.43 -11.04
CA GLN A 111 -12.40 -5.42 -10.50
C GLN A 111 -12.71 -4.31 -11.52
N ARG A 112 -11.68 -3.80 -12.22
CA ARG A 112 -11.86 -2.77 -13.27
C ARG A 112 -12.72 -3.25 -14.45
N ARG A 113 -12.68 -4.54 -14.77
CA ARG A 113 -13.56 -5.16 -15.78
C ARG A 113 -14.96 -5.46 -15.26
N GLY A 114 -15.23 -5.21 -13.97
CA GLY A 114 -16.51 -5.51 -13.32
C GLY A 114 -16.63 -6.94 -12.78
N ASP A 115 -15.57 -7.76 -12.90
CA ASP A 115 -15.55 -9.14 -12.42
C ASP A 115 -15.19 -9.18 -10.93
N LYS A 116 -16.18 -8.84 -10.09
CA LYS A 116 -16.02 -8.74 -8.64
C LYS A 116 -15.75 -10.10 -7.99
N ASP A 117 -16.29 -11.18 -8.54
CA ASP A 117 -16.13 -12.52 -7.97
C ASP A 117 -14.71 -13.03 -8.16
N VAL A 118 -14.13 -12.87 -9.36
CA VAL A 118 -12.73 -13.20 -9.59
C VAL A 118 -11.82 -12.33 -8.73
N ALA A 119 -12.09 -11.03 -8.62
CA ALA A 119 -11.31 -10.14 -7.76
C ALA A 119 -11.36 -10.60 -6.28
N ARG A 120 -12.54 -10.87 -5.74
CA ARG A 120 -12.71 -11.36 -4.35
C ARG A 120 -11.99 -12.68 -4.11
N LYS A 121 -12.15 -13.65 -5.02
CA LYS A 121 -11.49 -14.96 -4.92
C LYS A 121 -9.98 -14.82 -4.93
N THR A 122 -9.45 -13.96 -5.79
CA THR A 122 -8.00 -13.71 -5.91
C THR A 122 -7.46 -13.06 -4.64
N LEU A 123 -8.16 -12.07 -4.09
CA LEU A 123 -7.76 -11.40 -2.84
C LEU A 123 -7.85 -12.32 -1.62
N ARG A 124 -8.86 -13.19 -1.53
CA ARG A 124 -8.92 -14.21 -0.47
C ARG A 124 -7.75 -15.18 -0.56
N ALA A 125 -7.49 -15.71 -1.76
CA ALA A 125 -6.36 -16.60 -1.99
C ALA A 125 -5.01 -15.94 -1.65
N LEU A 126 -4.87 -14.63 -1.85
CA LEU A 126 -3.70 -13.87 -1.41
C LEU A 126 -3.59 -13.78 0.11
N LEU A 127 -4.71 -13.54 0.81
CA LEU A 127 -4.73 -13.45 2.28
C LEU A 127 -4.51 -14.83 2.95
N ASP A 128 -4.84 -15.92 2.25
CA ASP A 128 -4.61 -17.29 2.72
C ASP A 128 -3.17 -17.79 2.43
N ASP A 129 -2.40 -17.07 1.62
CA ASP A 129 -1.04 -17.46 1.19
C ASP A 129 0.02 -16.93 2.17
N ALA A 130 0.27 -17.67 3.25
CA ALA A 130 1.21 -17.29 4.30
C ALA A 130 2.64 -17.04 3.78
N ALA A 131 3.07 -17.75 2.73
CA ALA A 131 4.40 -17.56 2.13
C ALA A 131 4.49 -16.21 1.40
N ALA A 132 3.45 -15.86 0.64
CA ALA A 132 3.35 -14.55 0.00
C ALA A 132 3.33 -13.41 1.04
N LEU A 133 2.53 -13.54 2.11
CA LEU A 133 2.46 -12.51 3.15
C LEU A 133 3.77 -12.36 3.94
N ALA A 134 4.49 -13.47 4.19
CA ALA A 134 5.80 -13.42 4.82
C ALA A 134 6.86 -12.73 3.93
N ALA A 135 6.80 -12.95 2.62
CA ALA A 135 7.70 -12.30 1.66
C ALA A 135 7.36 -10.81 1.42
N ALA A 136 6.12 -10.41 1.71
CA ALA A 136 5.57 -9.11 1.36
C ALA A 136 4.56 -8.61 2.41
N PRO A 137 4.98 -8.19 3.62
CA PRO A 137 4.06 -7.90 4.73
C PRO A 137 3.01 -6.81 4.44
N ARG A 138 3.37 -5.79 3.65
CA ARG A 138 2.44 -4.72 3.24
C ARG A 138 1.35 -5.20 2.27
N LEU A 139 1.52 -6.37 1.67
CA LEU A 139 0.50 -6.96 0.81
C LEU A 139 -0.77 -7.29 1.58
N GLU A 140 -0.63 -7.72 2.84
CA GLU A 140 -1.77 -8.09 3.68
C GLU A 140 -2.75 -6.92 3.81
N ALA A 141 -2.23 -5.73 4.17
CA ALA A 141 -3.03 -4.51 4.31
C ALA A 141 -3.71 -4.12 3.00
N LEU A 142 -2.97 -4.13 1.88
CA LEU A 142 -3.51 -3.78 0.56
C LEU A 142 -4.61 -4.74 0.13
N ALA A 143 -4.38 -6.05 0.23
CA ALA A 143 -5.35 -7.07 -0.14
C ALA A 143 -6.61 -6.98 0.74
N ALA A 144 -6.45 -6.81 2.05
CA ALA A 144 -7.56 -6.66 2.99
C ALA A 144 -8.40 -5.42 2.70
N VAL A 145 -7.78 -4.26 2.44
CA VAL A 145 -8.49 -3.02 2.10
C VAL A 145 -9.26 -3.17 0.78
N ARG A 146 -8.65 -3.75 -0.26
CA ARG A 146 -9.34 -3.98 -1.54
C ARG A 146 -10.52 -4.94 -1.38
N LEU A 147 -10.34 -6.01 -0.61
CA LEU A 147 -11.40 -6.96 -0.34
C LEU A 147 -12.54 -6.33 0.47
N PHE A 148 -12.22 -5.55 1.49
CA PHE A 148 -13.20 -4.80 2.27
C PHE A 148 -14.05 -3.86 1.39
N ASP A 149 -13.40 -3.12 0.49
CA ASP A 149 -14.09 -2.22 -0.43
C ASP A 149 -15.01 -2.98 -1.40
N LEU A 150 -14.57 -4.15 -1.89
CA LEU A 150 -15.38 -5.03 -2.74
C LEU A 150 -16.59 -5.62 -2.02
N LEU A 151 -16.53 -5.80 -0.70
CA LEU A 151 -17.60 -6.36 0.15
C LEU A 151 -18.61 -5.30 0.62
N ALA A 152 -18.78 -4.21 -0.12
CA ALA A 152 -19.79 -3.20 0.18
C ALA A 152 -21.20 -3.79 0.26
N GLY A 153 -21.85 -3.61 1.40
CA GLY A 153 -23.17 -4.17 1.71
C GLY A 153 -23.15 -5.54 2.37
N GLU A 154 -21.99 -6.17 2.54
CA GLU A 154 -21.83 -7.51 3.13
C GLU A 154 -21.15 -7.40 4.51
N ALA A 155 -21.90 -6.94 5.53
CA ALA A 155 -21.38 -6.60 6.85
C ALA A 155 -20.60 -7.75 7.52
N GLU A 156 -21.18 -8.95 7.58
CA GLU A 156 -20.55 -10.13 8.19
C GLU A 156 -19.21 -10.47 7.53
N GLN A 157 -19.11 -10.38 6.20
CA GLN A 157 -17.87 -10.67 5.49
C GLN A 157 -16.82 -9.57 5.68
N ARG A 158 -17.23 -8.32 5.93
CA ARG A 158 -16.32 -7.23 6.28
C ARG A 158 -15.80 -7.37 7.70
N GLU A 159 -16.64 -7.78 8.64
CA GLU A 159 -16.26 -8.07 10.02
C GLU A 159 -15.25 -9.22 10.08
N ALA A 160 -15.37 -10.23 9.22
CA ALA A 160 -14.38 -11.31 9.11
C ALA A 160 -12.96 -10.82 8.77
N LEU A 161 -12.81 -9.61 8.19
CA LEU A 161 -11.50 -9.00 7.92
C LEU A 161 -10.93 -8.21 9.10
N GLU A 162 -11.71 -7.98 10.17
CA GLU A 162 -11.29 -7.17 11.32
C GLU A 162 -9.95 -7.62 11.91
N PRO A 163 -9.66 -8.93 12.15
CA PRO A 163 -8.37 -9.34 12.69
C PRO A 163 -7.18 -8.94 11.80
N ILE A 164 -7.36 -8.95 10.48
CA ILE A 164 -6.33 -8.57 9.51
C ILE A 164 -6.17 -7.04 9.50
N LEU A 165 -7.29 -6.31 9.51
CA LEU A 165 -7.29 -4.85 9.52
C LEU A 165 -6.69 -4.29 10.82
N ILE A 166 -6.88 -4.95 11.96
CA ILE A 166 -6.24 -4.59 13.24
C ILE A 166 -4.71 -4.65 13.11
N ARG A 167 -4.17 -5.79 12.66
CA ARG A 167 -2.71 -5.92 12.45
C ARG A 167 -2.21 -4.89 11.44
N SER A 168 -3.00 -4.64 10.40
CA SER A 168 -2.63 -3.70 9.34
C SER A 168 -2.71 -2.23 9.76
N ALA A 169 -3.59 -1.87 10.70
CA ALA A 169 -3.81 -0.49 11.12
C ALA A 169 -2.60 0.12 11.85
N GLU A 170 -1.66 -0.69 12.33
CA GLU A 170 -0.42 -0.19 12.95
C GLU A 170 0.50 0.54 11.97
N HIS A 171 0.38 0.25 10.67
CA HIS A 171 1.30 0.74 9.65
C HIS A 171 0.65 1.16 8.33
N ASP A 172 -0.67 0.93 8.16
CA ASP A 172 -1.42 1.32 6.96
C ASP A 172 -2.63 2.18 7.30
N THR A 173 -2.64 3.39 6.75
CA THR A 173 -3.68 4.40 6.98
C THR A 173 -5.02 3.98 6.37
N ALA A 174 -5.03 3.34 5.21
CA ALA A 174 -6.28 2.90 4.59
C ALA A 174 -6.94 1.76 5.38
N ALA A 175 -6.15 0.81 5.88
CA ALA A 175 -6.62 -0.25 6.77
C ALA A 175 -7.22 0.34 8.05
N THR A 176 -6.56 1.34 8.63
CA THR A 176 -7.04 2.07 9.81
C THR A 176 -8.42 2.70 9.56
N TRP A 177 -8.61 3.38 8.43
CA TRP A 177 -9.91 3.94 8.04
C TRP A 177 -10.99 2.87 7.85
N ARG A 178 -10.67 1.73 7.21
CA ARG A 178 -11.64 0.65 6.99
C ARG A 178 -12.03 -0.03 8.30
N LEU A 179 -11.08 -0.21 9.21
CA LEU A 179 -11.35 -0.71 10.56
C LEU A 179 -12.30 0.23 11.31
N ALA A 180 -11.99 1.53 11.33
CA ALA A 180 -12.84 2.54 11.96
C ALA A 180 -14.25 2.56 11.35
N ALA A 181 -14.36 2.50 10.01
CA ALA A 181 -15.65 2.46 9.32
C ALA A 181 -16.45 1.19 9.67
N SER A 182 -15.79 0.03 9.74
CA SER A 182 -16.44 -1.23 10.13
C SER A 182 -17.00 -1.17 11.55
N ARG A 183 -16.23 -0.61 12.49
CA ARG A 183 -16.64 -0.44 13.89
C ARG A 183 -17.79 0.54 14.04
N GLY A 184 -17.69 1.71 13.39
CA GLY A 184 -18.78 2.69 13.38
C GLY A 184 -20.08 2.12 12.79
N ALA A 185 -20.00 1.36 11.70
CA ALA A 185 -21.18 0.77 11.06
C ALA A 185 -21.94 -0.24 11.94
N ARG A 186 -21.27 -0.86 12.93
CA ARG A 186 -21.90 -1.76 13.91
C ARG A 186 -22.23 -1.07 15.25
N GLY A 187 -22.05 0.25 15.35
CA GLY A 187 -22.31 1.02 16.57
C GLY A 187 -21.19 0.92 17.63
N ASP A 188 -20.02 0.38 17.29
CA ASP A 188 -18.85 0.35 18.17
C ASP A 188 -18.11 1.71 18.12
N CYS A 189 -18.74 2.74 18.68
CA CYS A 189 -18.23 4.11 18.65
C CYS A 189 -16.93 4.28 19.46
N ASP A 190 -16.79 3.57 20.58
CA ASP A 190 -15.56 3.61 21.37
C ASP A 190 -14.40 2.96 20.62
N GLY A 191 -14.62 1.76 20.05
CA GLY A 191 -13.61 1.08 19.23
C GLY A 191 -13.28 1.85 17.95
N GLN A 192 -14.23 2.57 17.36
CA GLN A 192 -13.97 3.50 16.25
C GLN A 192 -13.11 4.68 16.69
N ARG A 193 -13.47 5.32 17.81
CA ARG A 193 -12.75 6.48 18.37
C ARG A 193 -11.31 6.12 18.70
N GLU A 194 -11.05 4.98 19.32
CA GLU A 194 -9.70 4.49 19.62
C GLU A 194 -8.83 4.38 18.36
N VAL A 195 -9.37 3.78 17.31
CA VAL A 195 -8.67 3.58 16.02
C VAL A 195 -8.38 4.92 15.35
N LEU A 196 -9.33 5.85 15.37
CA LEU A 196 -9.17 7.18 14.79
C LEU A 196 -8.19 8.06 15.58
N ILE A 197 -8.18 7.98 16.92
CA ILE A 197 -7.17 8.67 17.75
C ILE A 197 -5.77 8.10 17.49
N ALA A 198 -5.63 6.79 17.33
CA ALA A 198 -4.34 6.20 16.95
C ALA A 198 -3.87 6.70 15.58
N LEU A 199 -4.80 6.86 14.63
CA LEU A 199 -4.48 7.41 13.31
C LEU A 199 -3.95 8.84 13.39
N THR A 200 -4.63 9.73 14.11
CA THR A 200 -4.27 11.17 14.15
C THR A 200 -2.91 11.43 14.80
N LYS A 201 -2.48 10.54 15.70
CA LYS A 201 -1.13 10.58 16.26
C LYS A 201 -0.04 10.27 15.22
N ARG A 202 -0.33 9.39 14.26
CA ARG A 202 0.60 8.99 13.20
C ARG A 202 0.52 9.91 11.98
N GLU A 203 -0.69 10.35 11.65
CA GLU A 203 -1.02 11.15 10.47
C GLU A 203 -1.75 12.43 10.89
N PRO A 204 -1.03 13.51 11.24
CA PRO A 204 -1.66 14.77 11.65
C PRO A 204 -2.61 15.35 10.59
N ALA A 205 -2.36 15.08 9.30
CA ALA A 205 -3.24 15.48 8.20
C ALA A 205 -4.63 14.81 8.25
N ALA A 206 -4.81 13.74 9.03
CA ALA A 206 -6.07 13.04 9.20
C ALA A 206 -6.97 13.62 10.31
N ILE A 207 -6.50 14.59 11.10
CA ILE A 207 -7.20 15.09 12.30
C ILE A 207 -8.63 15.55 11.99
N ASP A 208 -8.82 16.40 10.98
CA ASP A 208 -10.12 16.99 10.71
C ASP A 208 -11.14 15.92 10.29
N ALA A 209 -10.76 15.05 9.34
CA ALA A 209 -11.60 13.95 8.88
C ALA A 209 -11.92 12.93 9.99
N ALA A 210 -10.95 12.66 10.86
CA ALA A 210 -11.16 11.77 12.01
C ALA A 210 -12.14 12.38 13.01
N ARG A 211 -12.05 13.69 13.26
CA ARG A 211 -12.94 14.40 14.18
C ARG A 211 -14.39 14.36 13.71
N GLU A 212 -14.63 14.63 12.43
CA GLU A 212 -15.97 14.56 11.83
C GLU A 212 -16.62 13.18 12.02
N LEU A 213 -15.85 12.10 11.83
CA LEU A 213 -16.35 10.73 12.00
C LEU A 213 -16.62 10.36 13.47
N ILE A 214 -15.78 10.83 14.40
CA ILE A 214 -15.99 10.62 15.84
C ILE A 214 -17.26 11.34 16.29
N GLU A 215 -17.41 12.61 15.92
CA GLU A 215 -18.59 13.42 16.26
C GLU A 215 -19.87 12.83 15.65
N GLY A 216 -19.79 12.27 14.44
CA GLY A 216 -20.94 11.63 13.77
C GLY A 216 -21.43 10.33 14.41
N CYS A 217 -20.57 9.57 15.09
CA CYS A 217 -20.96 8.31 15.73
C CYS A 217 -21.84 8.55 16.97
N ASP A 218 -21.50 9.55 17.78
CA ASP A 218 -22.20 9.90 19.02
C ASP A 218 -23.65 10.37 18.79
N VAL A 219 -24.01 10.80 17.57
CA VAL A 219 -25.33 11.35 17.22
C VAL A 219 -26.36 10.27 16.87
N THR A 220 -25.96 8.99 16.74
CA THR A 220 -26.88 7.87 16.39
C THR A 220 -27.73 7.34 17.55
N TYR A 221 -28.22 8.21 18.43
CA TYR A 221 -29.31 7.91 19.37
C TYR A 221 -30.64 8.49 18.85
N THR A 222 -31.41 7.69 18.12
CA THR A 222 -32.87 7.84 17.96
C THR A 222 -33.54 6.49 17.93
#